data_AF-A0A183Q0V3-F1
#
_entry.id   AF-A0A183Q0V3-F1
#
_cell.length_a   1.000
_cell.length_b   1.000
_cell.length_c   1.000
_cell.angle_alpha   90.00
_cell.angle_beta   90.00
_cell.angle_gamma   90.00
#
_symmetry.space_group_name_H-M   'P 1'
#
loop_
_entity.id
_entity.type
_entity.pdbx_description
1 polymer ?
#
loop_
_entity_poly.entity_id
_entity_poly.type
_entity_poly.pdbx_seq_one_letter_code
_entity_poly.pdbx_strand_id
1 'polypeptide(L)'
;MGPPRSGTGIHIDPLGTSAWNALVKGYKRWCLFPPRTPKELVKPKPSDGGKNRNEAISWFVYVYPRTQASDWPTEYAPLEILQCPGETVFVPGGWWHVVLNLTNTIAVTQNFCRWLAALRINRPDLAKIADNINLSEHFPDVPSSSSSSCSSSSSSRSSSYCSTCTSTDQSPAKMRQSNT
;
A
#
# COMPACT_ATOMS: atom_id res chain seq x y z
N MET A 1 -16.37 -0.80 3.35
CA MET A 1 -16.10 -2.17 3.86
C MET A 1 -15.95 -3.10 2.67
N GLY A 2 -15.06 -4.10 2.69
CA GLY A 2 -14.94 -5.06 1.59
C GLY A 2 -14.14 -6.32 1.94
N PRO A 3 -14.43 -7.47 1.30
CA PRO A 3 -13.72 -8.74 1.51
C PRO A 3 -12.34 -8.77 0.81
N PRO A 4 -11.50 -9.79 1.06
CA PRO A 4 -10.25 -9.99 0.32
C PRO A 4 -10.48 -9.98 -1.19
N ARG A 5 -9.52 -9.43 -1.94
CA ARG A 5 -9.52 -9.26 -3.41
C ARG A 5 -10.50 -8.22 -3.96
N SER A 6 -11.41 -7.68 -3.15
CA SER A 6 -12.14 -6.46 -3.53
C SER A 6 -11.22 -5.25 -3.49
N GLY A 7 -11.57 -4.19 -4.21
CA GLY A 7 -10.75 -2.99 -4.27
C GLY A 7 -11.27 -1.99 -5.30
N THR A 8 -10.51 -0.92 -5.51
CA THR A 8 -10.80 0.09 -6.53
C THR A 8 -9.69 0.08 -7.56
N GLY A 9 -10.06 -0.08 -8.85
CA GLY A 9 -9.11 -0.03 -9.96
C GLY A 9 -8.36 1.30 -10.05
N ILE A 10 -7.29 1.34 -10.84
CA ILE A 10 -6.45 2.53 -10.99
C ILE A 10 -7.28 3.73 -11.49
N HIS A 11 -7.24 4.84 -10.78
CA HIS A 11 -7.97 6.06 -11.13
C HIS A 11 -7.33 7.32 -10.54
N ILE A 12 -7.84 8.48 -10.95
CA ILE A 12 -7.60 9.77 -10.32
C ILE A 12 -8.93 10.23 -9.75
N ASP A 13 -8.92 10.82 -8.56
CA ASP A 13 -10.13 11.38 -7.95
C ASP A 13 -10.77 12.46 -8.84
N PRO A 14 -12.11 12.51 -8.91
CA PRO A 14 -12.80 13.46 -9.77
C PRO A 14 -12.58 14.90 -9.33
N LEU A 15 -12.74 15.82 -10.29
CA LEU A 15 -12.68 17.28 -10.09
C LEU A 15 -11.38 17.78 -9.44
N GLY A 16 -10.28 17.02 -9.54
CA GLY A 16 -8.99 17.39 -8.96
C GLY A 16 -9.00 17.45 -7.42
N THR A 17 -9.97 16.79 -6.79
CA THR A 17 -10.04 16.68 -5.33
C THR A 17 -8.87 15.86 -4.78
N SER A 18 -8.50 16.12 -3.53
CA SER A 18 -7.61 15.24 -2.77
C SER A 18 -8.46 14.35 -1.86
N ALA A 19 -7.90 13.27 -1.34
CA ALA A 19 -8.62 12.37 -0.44
C ALA A 19 -7.77 11.98 0.77
N TRP A 20 -8.44 11.60 1.85
CA TRP A 20 -7.83 10.84 2.94
C TRP A 20 -8.58 9.53 3.11
N ASN A 21 -7.86 8.45 3.43
CA ASN A 21 -8.41 7.12 3.67
C ASN A 21 -7.89 6.58 5.01
N ALA A 22 -8.75 6.56 6.03
CA ALA A 22 -8.44 6.05 7.36
C ALA A 22 -8.87 4.57 7.47
N LEU A 23 -7.91 3.67 7.66
CA LEU A 23 -8.14 2.24 7.76
C LEU A 23 -8.39 1.84 9.22
N VAL A 24 -9.59 1.37 9.53
CA VAL A 24 -9.98 0.95 10.88
C VAL A 24 -9.63 -0.51 11.14
N LYS A 25 -9.86 -1.38 10.15
CA LYS A 25 -9.61 -2.83 10.25
C LYS A 25 -9.10 -3.39 8.94
N GLY A 26 -8.20 -4.38 9.04
CA GLY A 26 -7.67 -5.14 7.91
C GLY A 26 -6.43 -4.49 7.29
N TYR A 27 -6.08 -4.93 6.09
CA TYR A 27 -4.89 -4.45 5.37
C TYR A 27 -5.23 -4.09 3.92
N LYS A 28 -4.70 -2.96 3.46
CA LYS A 28 -4.83 -2.50 2.07
C LYS A 28 -3.47 -2.39 1.41
N ARG A 29 -3.37 -2.83 0.17
CA ARG A 29 -2.21 -2.58 -0.69
C ARG A 29 -2.53 -1.46 -1.66
N TRP A 30 -1.62 -0.50 -1.75
CA TRP A 30 -1.73 0.64 -2.66
C TRP A 30 -0.56 0.68 -3.62
N CYS A 31 -0.82 1.15 -4.84
CA CYS A 31 0.19 1.72 -5.70
C CYS A 31 -0.28 3.12 -6.13
N LEU A 32 0.63 4.09 -6.07
CA LEU A 32 0.37 5.46 -6.48
C LEU A 32 1.40 5.92 -7.53
N PHE A 33 0.95 6.74 -8.48
CA PHE A 33 1.82 7.32 -9.51
C PHE A 33 1.62 8.84 -9.62
N PRO A 34 2.70 9.59 -9.93
CA PRO A 34 2.62 11.04 -10.10
C PRO A 34 1.60 11.46 -11.17
N PRO A 35 1.02 12.67 -11.08
CA PRO A 35 0.03 13.16 -12.06
C PRO A 35 0.51 13.24 -13.51
N ARG A 36 1.82 13.35 -13.73
CA ARG A 36 2.42 13.41 -15.07
C ARG A 36 2.58 12.03 -15.72
N THR A 37 2.27 10.95 -15.01
CA THR A 37 2.42 9.59 -15.53
C THR A 37 1.45 9.37 -16.70
N PRO A 38 1.95 8.97 -17.89
CA PRO A 38 1.10 8.66 -19.04
C PRO A 38 0.06 7.58 -18.71
N LYS A 39 -1.18 7.81 -19.13
CA LYS A 39 -2.32 6.92 -18.87
C LYS A 39 -2.07 5.51 -19.43
N GLU A 40 -1.41 5.43 -20.57
CA GLU A 40 -1.13 4.21 -21.33
C GLU A 40 -0.18 3.27 -20.59
N LEU A 41 0.68 3.82 -19.72
CA LEU A 41 1.58 3.03 -18.89
C LEU A 41 0.83 2.35 -17.74
N VAL A 42 -0.09 3.09 -17.09
CA VAL A 42 -0.72 2.65 -15.84
C VAL A 42 -2.10 2.02 -16.04
N LYS A 43 -2.76 2.20 -17.19
CA LYS A 43 -4.03 1.52 -17.47
C LYS A 43 -3.80 0.11 -18.02
N PRO A 44 -4.68 -0.85 -17.67
CA PRO A 44 -4.68 -2.16 -18.34
C PRO A 44 -4.89 -2.02 -19.85
N LYS A 45 -4.21 -2.86 -20.64
CA LYS A 45 -4.39 -2.88 -22.10
C LYS A 45 -5.78 -3.46 -22.46
N PRO A 46 -6.30 -3.23 -23.67
CA PRO A 46 -7.57 -3.83 -24.11
C PRO A 46 -7.60 -5.37 -24.03
N SER A 47 -6.45 -6.02 -24.17
CA SER A 47 -6.26 -7.47 -24.04
C SER A 47 -6.27 -7.98 -22.58
N ASP A 48 -6.09 -7.09 -21.60
CA ASP A 48 -5.92 -7.48 -20.19
C ASP A 48 -7.27 -7.64 -19.49
N GLY A 49 -7.45 -8.71 -18.72
CA GLY A 49 -8.55 -8.86 -17.75
C GLY A 49 -9.98 -9.00 -18.30
N GLY A 50 -10.18 -8.95 -19.62
CA GLY A 50 -11.48 -9.16 -20.27
C GLY A 50 -12.60 -8.29 -19.68
N LYS A 51 -13.72 -8.90 -19.29
CA LYS A 51 -14.86 -8.19 -18.68
C LYS A 51 -14.53 -7.51 -17.35
N ASN A 52 -13.52 -7.99 -16.63
CA ASN A 52 -13.11 -7.49 -15.31
C ASN A 52 -11.87 -6.58 -15.39
N ARG A 53 -11.54 -6.04 -16.58
CA ARG A 53 -10.33 -5.25 -16.82
C ARG A 53 -10.13 -4.10 -15.83
N ASN A 54 -11.21 -3.45 -15.42
CA ASN A 54 -11.14 -2.24 -14.58
C ASN A 54 -11.07 -2.54 -13.07
N GLU A 55 -11.08 -3.82 -12.67
CA GLU A 55 -10.99 -4.21 -11.26
C GLU A 55 -9.57 -4.04 -10.71
N ALA A 56 -9.46 -3.75 -9.41
CA ALA A 56 -8.17 -3.62 -8.73
C ALA A 56 -7.31 -4.89 -8.88
N ILE A 57 -7.92 -6.06 -8.69
CA ILE A 57 -7.21 -7.33 -8.78
C ILE A 57 -6.64 -7.55 -10.19
N SER A 58 -7.38 -7.20 -11.25
CA SER A 58 -6.90 -7.28 -12.63
C SER A 58 -5.70 -6.36 -12.85
N TRP A 59 -5.71 -5.15 -12.27
CA TRP A 59 -4.57 -4.25 -12.32
C TRP A 59 -3.32 -4.86 -11.66
N PHE A 60 -3.46 -5.44 -10.47
CA PHE A 60 -2.34 -6.11 -9.78
C PHE A 60 -1.84 -7.37 -10.49
N VAL A 61 -2.66 -8.02 -11.32
CA VAL A 61 -2.26 -9.18 -12.10
C VAL A 61 -1.54 -8.79 -13.40
N TYR A 62 -2.04 -7.77 -14.12
CA TYR A 62 -1.57 -7.47 -15.49
C TYR A 62 -0.70 -6.22 -15.62
N VAL A 63 -0.85 -5.25 -14.72
CA VAL A 63 -0.11 -3.97 -14.78
C VAL A 63 1.04 -3.98 -13.78
N TYR A 64 0.79 -4.36 -12.53
CA TYR A 64 1.81 -4.33 -11.47
C TYR A 64 3.12 -5.07 -11.82
N PRO A 65 3.11 -6.29 -12.41
CA PRO A 65 4.37 -6.95 -12.78
C PRO A 65 5.22 -6.15 -13.77
N ARG A 66 4.59 -5.35 -14.65
CA ARG A 66 5.30 -4.46 -15.58
C ARG A 66 6.03 -3.34 -14.86
N THR A 67 5.49 -2.86 -13.75
CA THR A 67 6.12 -1.80 -12.95
C THR A 67 7.36 -2.28 -12.20
N GLN A 68 7.53 -3.60 -12.09
CA GLN A 68 8.68 -4.25 -11.46
C GLN A 68 9.74 -4.69 -12.48
N ALA A 69 9.46 -4.51 -13.78
CA ALA A 69 10.39 -4.86 -14.84
C ALA A 69 11.54 -3.83 -14.92
N SER A 70 12.72 -4.29 -15.35
CA SER A 70 13.92 -3.43 -15.40
C SER A 70 13.85 -2.33 -16.44
N ASP A 71 12.95 -2.44 -17.42
CA ASP A 71 12.69 -1.45 -18.46
C ASP A 71 11.59 -0.44 -18.08
N TRP A 72 11.05 -0.51 -16.85
CA TRP A 72 10.09 0.48 -16.38
C TRP A 72 10.75 1.85 -16.17
N PRO A 73 10.17 2.96 -16.67
CA PRO A 73 10.75 4.29 -16.49
C PRO A 73 10.84 4.67 -15.01
N THR A 74 12.06 4.99 -14.55
CA THR A 74 12.34 5.24 -13.12
C THR A 74 11.58 6.46 -12.58
N GLU A 75 11.34 7.48 -13.42
CA GLU A 75 10.58 8.67 -13.06
C GLU A 75 9.09 8.39 -12.77
N TYR A 76 8.58 7.23 -13.19
CA TYR A 76 7.22 6.75 -12.95
C TYR A 76 7.19 5.49 -12.08
N ALA A 77 8.25 5.22 -11.32
CA ALA A 77 8.24 4.13 -10.35
C ALA A 77 7.07 4.30 -9.35
N PRO A 78 6.32 3.24 -9.04
CA PRO A 78 5.18 3.34 -8.14
C PRO A 78 5.62 3.64 -6.71
N LEU A 79 4.88 4.51 -6.02
CA LEU A 79 4.88 4.53 -4.56
C LEU A 79 3.98 3.40 -4.06
N GLU A 80 4.56 2.43 -3.35
CA GLU A 80 3.83 1.31 -2.77
C GLU A 80 3.55 1.53 -1.28
N ILE A 81 2.33 1.22 -0.83
CA ILE A 81 1.94 1.32 0.57
C ILE A 81 1.23 0.04 1.00
N LEU A 82 1.70 -0.57 2.08
CA LEU A 82 0.94 -1.54 2.86
C LEU A 82 0.29 -0.79 4.03
N GLN A 83 -0.97 -0.39 3.85
CA GLN A 83 -1.70 0.34 4.87
C GLN A 83 -2.21 -0.63 5.94
N CYS A 84 -1.88 -0.32 7.19
CA CYS A 84 -2.20 -1.08 8.38
C CYS A 84 -3.39 -0.47 9.15
N PRO A 85 -4.06 -1.24 10.04
CA PRO A 85 -5.09 -0.70 10.92
C PRO A 85 -4.57 0.50 11.74
N GLY A 86 -5.36 1.56 11.80
CA GLY A 86 -5.04 2.83 12.47
C GLY A 86 -4.36 3.86 11.57
N GLU A 87 -3.85 3.47 10.40
CA GLU A 87 -3.17 4.39 9.49
C GLU A 87 -4.13 5.16 8.59
N THR A 88 -3.77 6.41 8.28
CA THR A 88 -4.49 7.26 7.33
C THR A 88 -3.59 7.62 6.16
N VAL A 89 -3.98 7.19 4.96
CA VAL A 89 -3.29 7.56 3.71
C VAL A 89 -3.88 8.86 3.20
N PHE A 90 -3.03 9.84 2.91
CA PHE A 90 -3.40 11.05 2.17
C PHE A 90 -3.07 10.88 0.68
N VAL A 91 -4.05 11.14 -0.19
CA VAL A 91 -3.92 11.07 -1.65
C VAL A 91 -4.04 12.48 -2.21
N PRO A 92 -2.94 13.11 -2.67
CA PRO A 92 -3.01 14.42 -3.26
C PRO A 92 -3.78 14.40 -4.59
N GLY A 93 -4.50 15.47 -4.88
CA GLY A 93 -5.26 15.59 -6.12
C GLY A 93 -4.36 15.43 -7.36
N GLY A 94 -4.86 14.67 -8.34
CA GLY A 94 -4.17 14.36 -9.59
C GLY A 94 -3.34 13.07 -9.57
N TRP A 95 -3.14 12.43 -8.41
CA TRP A 95 -2.37 11.18 -8.34
C TRP A 95 -3.18 9.98 -8.80
N TRP A 96 -2.58 9.17 -9.67
CA TRP A 96 -3.12 7.85 -9.99
C TRP A 96 -2.99 6.96 -8.77
N HIS A 97 -4.05 6.24 -8.41
CA HIS A 97 -4.00 5.31 -7.30
C HIS A 97 -4.93 4.11 -7.51
N VAL A 98 -4.47 2.95 -7.04
CA VAL A 98 -5.17 1.66 -7.08
C VAL A 98 -5.07 1.02 -5.70
N VAL A 99 -6.15 0.38 -5.26
CA VAL A 99 -6.25 -0.15 -3.89
C VAL A 99 -6.81 -1.55 -3.93
N LEU A 100 -6.12 -2.49 -3.28
CA LEU A 100 -6.58 -3.87 -3.09
C LEU A 100 -6.73 -4.19 -1.61
N ASN A 101 -7.87 -4.75 -1.23
CA ASN A 101 -8.10 -5.27 0.12
C ASN A 101 -7.44 -6.65 0.23
N LEU A 102 -6.44 -6.78 1.11
CA LEU A 102 -5.75 -8.05 1.34
C LEU A 102 -6.52 -8.95 2.31
N THR A 103 -7.28 -8.35 3.22
CA THR A 103 -8.15 -9.03 4.19
C THR A 103 -9.58 -8.49 4.14
N ASN A 104 -10.47 -8.92 5.03
CA ASN A 104 -11.69 -8.17 5.31
C ASN A 104 -11.31 -6.79 5.85
N THR A 105 -11.78 -5.72 5.20
CA THR A 105 -11.41 -4.34 5.52
C THR A 105 -12.59 -3.46 5.90
N ILE A 106 -12.35 -2.54 6.83
CA ILE A 106 -13.26 -1.44 7.18
C ILE A 106 -12.42 -0.16 7.18
N ALA A 107 -12.79 0.80 6.36
CA ALA A 107 -12.12 2.10 6.24
C ALA A 107 -13.15 3.19 5.99
N VAL A 108 -12.81 4.41 6.38
CA VAL A 108 -13.56 5.64 6.07
C VAL A 108 -12.70 6.49 5.16
N THR A 109 -13.30 7.05 4.12
CA THR A 109 -12.59 7.87 3.14
C THR A 109 -13.45 9.08 2.78
N GLN A 110 -12.83 10.23 2.60
CA GLN A 110 -13.51 11.42 2.09
C GLN A 110 -12.61 12.17 1.12
N ASN A 111 -13.23 12.70 0.08
CA ASN A 111 -12.60 13.65 -0.83
C ASN A 111 -12.82 15.07 -0.29
N PHE A 112 -11.86 15.94 -0.51
CA PHE A 112 -11.96 17.34 -0.17
C PHE A 112 -11.32 18.21 -1.26
N CYS A 113 -11.90 19.39 -1.48
CA CYS A 113 -11.35 20.38 -2.39
C CYS A 113 -10.18 21.10 -1.74
N ARG A 114 -9.20 21.53 -2.54
CA ARG A 114 -8.15 22.43 -2.07
C ARG A 114 -8.79 23.68 -1.47
N TRP A 115 -8.49 23.96 -0.21
CA TRP A 115 -9.03 25.11 0.50
C TRP A 115 -8.85 26.41 -0.30
N LEU A 116 -7.70 26.60 -0.97
CA LEU A 116 -7.43 27.77 -1.80
C LEU A 116 -8.41 27.92 -2.98
N ALA A 117 -8.84 26.82 -3.60
CA ALA A 117 -9.82 26.88 -4.67
C ALA A 117 -11.20 27.33 -4.14
N ALA A 118 -11.62 26.80 -2.99
CA ALA A 118 -12.84 27.25 -2.32
C ALA A 118 -12.73 28.70 -1.82
N LEU A 119 -11.55 29.09 -1.33
CA LEU A 119 -11.28 30.43 -0.83
C LEU A 119 -11.32 31.46 -1.95
N ARG A 120 -10.77 31.16 -3.13
CA ARG A 120 -10.86 32.03 -4.32
C ARG A 120 -12.30 32.34 -4.73
N ILE A 121 -13.22 31.38 -4.53
CA ILE A 121 -14.63 31.56 -4.84
C ILE A 121 -15.34 32.37 -3.75
N ASN A 122 -15.15 32.02 -2.48
CA ASN A 122 -15.96 32.56 -1.38
C ASN A 122 -15.34 33.81 -0.71
N ARG A 123 -14.01 33.95 -0.73
CA ARG A 123 -13.22 35.00 -0.08
C ARG A 123 -11.99 35.37 -0.92
N PRO A 124 -12.20 35.99 -2.10
CA PRO A 124 -11.11 36.33 -3.02
C PRO A 124 -10.11 37.33 -2.42
N ASP A 125 -10.53 38.13 -1.44
CA ASP A 125 -9.67 39.01 -0.64
C ASP A 125 -8.60 38.22 0.12
N LEU A 126 -8.99 37.14 0.80
CA LEU A 126 -8.06 36.26 1.52
C LEU A 126 -7.21 35.42 0.57
N ALA A 127 -7.76 35.06 -0.60
CA ALA A 127 -7.03 34.24 -1.57
C ALA A 127 -5.81 34.97 -2.13
N LYS A 128 -5.93 36.28 -2.38
CA LYS A 128 -4.80 37.12 -2.79
C LYS A 128 -3.69 37.16 -1.75
N ILE A 129 -4.04 37.16 -0.46
CA ILE A 129 -3.05 37.12 0.61
C ILE A 129 -2.32 35.76 0.56
N ALA A 130 -3.07 34.66 0.49
CA ALA A 130 -2.51 33.31 0.40
C ALA A 130 -1.59 33.12 -0.81
N ASP A 131 -1.95 33.68 -1.97
CA ASP A 131 -1.15 33.60 -3.20
C ASP A 131 0.21 34.33 -3.08
N ASN A 132 0.34 35.28 -2.16
CA ASN A 132 1.57 36.05 -1.93
C ASN A 132 2.45 35.48 -0.79
N ILE A 133 2.04 34.38 -0.14
CA ILE A 133 2.85 33.75 0.91
C ILE A 133 4.04 33.02 0.28
N ASN A 134 5.25 33.36 0.74
CA ASN A 134 6.47 32.69 0.31
C ASN A 134 6.60 31.31 0.98
N LEU A 135 6.34 30.24 0.24
CA LEU A 135 6.41 28.85 0.74
C LEU A 135 7.84 28.32 0.93
N SER A 136 8.86 29.10 0.56
CA SER A 136 10.28 28.70 0.71
C SER A 136 10.88 29.09 2.07
N GLU A 137 10.14 29.82 2.91
CA GLU A 137 10.62 30.15 4.26
C GLU A 137 10.64 28.91 5.16
N HIS A 138 11.77 28.69 5.84
CA HIS A 138 11.99 27.55 6.71
C HIS A 138 11.31 27.79 8.07
N PHE A 139 10.35 26.93 8.43
CA PHE A 139 9.69 26.98 9.74
C PHE A 139 10.46 26.11 10.74
N PRO A 140 11.06 26.69 11.80
CA PRO A 140 12.00 25.98 12.68
C PRO A 140 11.39 24.85 13.53
N ASP A 141 10.05 24.79 13.68
CA ASP A 141 9.41 23.96 14.72
C ASP A 141 8.46 22.85 14.21
N VAL A 142 8.64 22.34 12.98
CA VAL A 142 7.77 21.26 12.46
C VAL A 142 8.37 19.88 12.77
N PRO A 143 7.76 19.05 13.65
CA PRO A 143 8.26 17.70 13.94
C PRO A 143 8.12 16.77 12.72
N SER A 144 9.17 16.00 12.45
CA SER A 144 9.20 15.00 11.37
C SER A 144 8.23 13.84 11.67
N SER A 145 7.31 13.56 10.75
CA SER A 145 6.35 12.45 10.83
C SER A 145 7.10 11.11 10.90
N SER A 146 7.04 10.44 12.06
CA SER A 146 7.65 9.12 12.28
C SER A 146 6.66 8.03 11.88
N SER A 147 7.02 7.20 10.91
CA SER A 147 6.26 6.02 10.50
C SER A 147 6.58 4.84 11.42
N SER A 148 5.60 4.36 12.18
CA SER A 148 5.71 3.11 12.95
C SER A 148 5.65 1.92 11.99
N SER A 149 6.73 1.15 11.88
CA SER A 149 6.81 -0.02 11.01
C SER A 149 5.93 -1.17 11.51
N CYS A 150 5.10 -1.72 10.64
CA CYS A 150 4.35 -2.95 10.88
C CYS A 150 5.31 -4.16 10.86
N SER A 151 5.57 -4.75 12.03
CA SER A 151 6.39 -5.95 12.14
C SER A 151 5.62 -7.15 11.56
N SER A 152 6.04 -7.63 10.39
CA SER A 152 5.57 -8.90 9.83
C SER A 152 6.56 -10.01 10.20
N SER A 153 6.19 -10.90 11.12
CA SER A 153 6.98 -12.09 11.43
C SER A 153 6.89 -13.08 10.26
N SER A 154 7.95 -13.18 9.45
CA SER A 154 8.07 -14.21 8.41
C SER A 154 8.60 -15.52 9.02
N SER A 155 7.73 -16.49 9.25
CA SER A 155 8.13 -17.87 9.55
C SER A 155 8.55 -18.57 8.26
N SER A 156 9.83 -18.51 7.91
CA SER A 156 10.40 -19.28 6.81
C SER A 156 10.41 -20.78 7.17
N ARG A 157 9.46 -21.55 6.64
CA ARG A 157 9.55 -23.01 6.60
C ARG A 157 10.42 -23.41 5.43
N SER A 158 11.73 -23.52 5.66
CA SER A 158 12.62 -24.22 4.75
C SER A 158 12.73 -25.67 5.20
N SER A 159 12.04 -26.56 4.48
CA SER A 159 12.29 -28.00 4.56
C SER A 159 13.64 -28.28 3.92
N SER A 160 14.65 -28.53 4.73
CA SER A 160 15.88 -29.19 4.28
C SER A 160 16.11 -30.39 5.19
N TYR A 161 16.05 -31.57 4.59
CA TYR A 161 16.52 -32.81 5.19
C TYR A 161 17.97 -32.60 5.63
N CYS A 162 18.23 -32.65 6.93
CA CYS A 162 19.58 -32.73 7.47
C CYS A 162 19.69 -34.01 8.28
N SER A 163 20.37 -34.98 7.66
CA SER A 163 20.79 -36.23 8.26
C SER A 163 21.87 -35.97 9.33
N THR A 164 22.07 -36.97 10.20
CA THR A 164 23.14 -37.13 11.20
C THR A 164 23.04 -36.33 12.50
N CYS A 165 22.59 -37.02 13.56
CA CYS A 165 23.23 -36.95 14.87
C CYS A 165 23.37 -38.38 15.43
N THR A 166 24.61 -38.83 15.52
CA THR A 166 25.08 -40.04 16.18
C THR A 166 25.04 -39.84 17.69
N SER A 167 24.36 -40.73 18.42
CA SER A 167 24.39 -40.79 19.88
C SER A 167 25.29 -41.95 20.32
N THR A 168 26.40 -41.64 20.98
CA THR A 168 27.21 -42.61 21.73
C THR A 168 26.70 -42.73 23.16
N ASP A 169 26.12 -43.90 23.44
CA ASP A 169 26.38 -44.84 24.54
C ASP A 169 26.61 -44.31 25.97
N GLN A 170 25.79 -44.78 26.92
CA GLN A 170 26.25 -45.64 28.02
C GLN A 170 25.07 -46.22 28.83
N SER A 171 25.04 -47.56 28.90
CA SER A 171 24.19 -48.35 29.80
C SER A 171 24.77 -48.41 31.23
N PRO A 172 23.97 -48.85 32.22
CA PRO A 172 24.45 -49.96 33.03
C PRO A 172 23.40 -51.06 33.28
N ALA A 173 23.92 -52.28 33.43
CA ALA A 173 23.22 -53.55 33.57
C ALA A 173 22.88 -53.95 35.02
N LYS A 174 22.14 -55.09 35.11
CA LYS A 174 21.77 -55.98 36.24
C LYS A 174 20.27 -55.88 36.59
N MET A 175 19.52 -56.94 36.87
CA MET A 175 19.86 -58.29 37.34
C MET A 175 18.71 -59.27 37.00
N ARG A 176 19.10 -60.53 36.85
CA ARG A 176 18.33 -61.74 36.51
C ARG A 176 17.56 -62.27 37.73
N GLN A 177 16.34 -62.80 37.56
CA GLN A 177 15.89 -64.04 38.20
C GLN A 177 14.56 -64.56 37.61
N SER A 178 14.40 -65.87 37.71
CA SER A 178 13.53 -66.78 36.96
C SER A 178 12.58 -67.55 37.88
N ASN A 179 11.55 -68.14 37.26
CA ASN A 179 10.64 -69.20 37.76
C ASN A 179 9.56 -68.71 38.75
N THR A 180 8.29 -69.11 38.67
CA THR A 180 7.60 -70.27 38.08
C THR A 180 6.27 -69.86 37.49
#